data_AF-A0A9E5I3T3-F1
#
_entry.id   AF-A0A9E5I3T3-F1
#
_cell.length_a   1.000
_cell.length_b   1.000
_cell.length_c   1.000
_cell.angle_alpha   90.00
_cell.angle_beta   90.00
_cell.angle_gamma   90.00
#
_symmetry.space_group_name_H-M   'P 1'
#
loop_
_entity.id
_entity.type
_entity.pdbx_description
1 polymer ?
#
loop_
_entity_poly.entity_id
_entity_poly.type
_entity_poly.pdbx_seq_one_letter_code
_entity_poly.pdbx_strand_id
1 'polypeptide(L)' 'AVTRVLVETSDGNGEWSTIGVHENVIAASAMALDDAVTYGLLRQGRKP' A
#
# COMPACT_ATOMS: atom_id res chain seq x y z
N ALA A 1 -4.18 -17.80 -12.03
CA ALA A 1 -2.84 -17.18 -11.92
C ALA A 1 -2.94 -16.04 -10.92
N VAL A 2 -1.92 -15.82 -10.10
CA VAL A 2 -1.96 -14.77 -9.05
C VAL A 2 -1.23 -13.52 -9.52
N THR A 3 -1.87 -12.36 -9.36
CA THR A 3 -1.29 -11.05 -9.64
C THR A 3 -0.68 -10.48 -8.37
N ARG A 4 0.51 -9.88 -8.48
CA ARG A 4 1.20 -9.17 -7.39
C ARG A 4 1.43 -7.74 -7.82
N VAL A 5 0.99 -6.78 -7.01
CA VAL A 5 1.12 -5.34 -7.27
C VAL A 5 1.98 -4.73 -6.16
N LEU A 6 3.07 -4.08 -6.55
CA LEU A 6 3.92 -3.28 -5.67
C LEU A 6 3.45 -1.81 -5.73
N VAL A 7 3.22 -1.20 -4.56
CA VAL A 7 2.97 0.23 -4.42
C VAL A 7 4.09 0.84 -3.60
N GLU A 8 4.78 1.82 -4.18
CA GLU A 8 5.77 2.64 -3.49
C GLU A 8 5.13 3.98 -3.12
N THR A 9 5.33 4.43 -1.88
CA THR A 9 4.72 5.63 -1.34
C THR A 9 5.76 6.45 -0.60
N SER A 10 5.68 7.77 -0.76
CA SER A 10 6.57 8.75 -0.12
C SER A 10 5.73 9.88 0.44
N ASP A 11 6.10 10.37 1.63
CA ASP A 11 5.51 11.59 2.23
C ASP A 11 6.45 12.81 2.12
N GLY A 12 7.51 12.69 1.32
CA GLY A 12 8.56 13.71 1.18
C GLY A 12 9.62 13.68 2.28
N ASN A 13 9.37 13.02 3.41
CA ASN A 13 10.34 12.84 4.51
C ASN A 13 10.87 11.40 4.58
N GLY A 14 10.12 10.44 4.04
CA GLY A 14 10.65 9.12 3.73
C GLY A 14 9.68 8.25 2.94
N GLU A 15 10.15 7.06 2.62
CA GLU A 15 9.50 6.16 1.65
C GLU A 15 9.15 4.82 2.30
N TRP A 16 8.16 4.15 1.75
CA TRP A 16 7.77 2.78 2.10
C TRP A 16 7.11 2.10 0.91
N SER A 17 7.08 0.77 0.96
CA SER A 17 6.49 -0.05 -0.09
C SER A 17 5.53 -1.07 0.49
N THR A 18 4.46 -1.37 -0.24
CA THR A 18 3.43 -2.35 0.11
C THR A 18 3.14 -3.24 -1.08
N ILE A 19 2.69 -4.47 -0.81
CA ILE A 19 2.42 -5.46 -1.84
C ILE A 19 1.01 -6.03 -1.66
N GLY A 20 0.17 -5.87 -2.67
CA GLY A 20 -1.14 -6.50 -2.75
C GLY A 20 -1.10 -7.73 -3.65
N VAL A 21 -1.75 -8.81 -3.22
CA VAL A 21 -1.74 -10.10 -3.92
C VAL A 21 -3.17 -10.58 -4.13
N HIS A 22 -3.60 -10.66 -5.39
CA HIS A 22 -4.94 -11.10 -5.75
C HIS A 22 -4.97 -11.65 -7.17
N GLU A 23 -6.00 -12.41 -7.54
CA GLU A 23 -6.17 -12.85 -8.94
C GLU A 23 -6.49 -11.66 -9.86
N ASN A 24 -7.39 -10.79 -9.42
CA ASN A 24 -7.77 -9.55 -10.10
C ASN A 24 -6.81 -8.39 -9.77
N VAL A 25 -6.28 -7.73 -10.80
CA VAL A 25 -5.34 -6.60 -10.65
C VAL A 25 -5.91 -5.41 -9.87
N ILE A 26 -7.19 -5.08 -10.05
CA ILE A 26 -7.85 -3.96 -9.36
C ILE A 26 -7.89 -4.23 -7.86
N ALA A 27 -8.26 -5.45 -7.47
CA ALA A 27 -8.29 -5.85 -6.07
C ALA A 27 -6.88 -5.93 -5.45
N ALA A 28 -5.88 -6.42 -6.19
CA ALA A 28 -4.48 -6.39 -5.74
C ALA A 28 -4.00 -4.94 -5.51
N SER A 29 -4.30 -4.03 -6.44
CA SER A 29 -3.96 -2.60 -6.30
C SER A 29 -4.68 -1.93 -5.14
N ALA A 30 -5.97 -2.23 -4.93
CA ALA A 30 -6.75 -1.67 -3.83
C ALA A 30 -6.20 -2.10 -2.46
N MET A 31 -5.84 -3.38 -2.30
CA MET A 31 -5.21 -3.88 -1.07
C MET A 31 -3.85 -3.22 -0.81
N ALA A 32 -2.98 -3.16 -1.82
CA ALA A 32 -1.68 -2.51 -1.68
C ALA A 32 -1.83 -1.04 -1.27
N LEU A 33 -2.77 -0.32 -1.87
CA LEU A 33 -3.01 1.09 -1.58
C LEU A 33 -3.58 1.32 -0.17
N ASP A 34 -4.53 0.50 0.27
CA ASP A 34 -5.11 0.58 1.61
C ASP A 34 -4.04 0.37 2.69
N ASP A 35 -3.18 -0.65 2.51
CA ASP A 35 -2.03 -0.89 3.37
C ASP A 35 -1.05 0.29 3.35
N ALA A 36 -0.79 0.87 2.16
CA ALA A 36 0.13 1.99 2.01
C ALA A 36 -0.33 3.23 2.78
N VAL A 37 -1.61 3.59 2.66
CA VAL A 37 -2.20 4.74 3.35
C VAL A 37 -2.28 4.49 4.85
N THR A 38 -2.72 3.30 5.26
CA THR A 38 -2.78 2.89 6.68
C THR A 38 -1.40 3.01 7.33
N TYR A 39 -0.37 2.47 6.68
CA TYR A 39 1.00 2.59 7.17
C TYR A 39 1.47 4.05 7.23
N GLY A 40 1.15 4.85 6.21
CA GLY A 40 1.45 6.29 6.19
C GLY A 40 0.82 7.05 7.36
N LEU A 41 -0.44 6.77 7.68
CA LEU A 41 -1.14 7.38 8.82
C LEU A 41 -0.53 6.94 10.16
N LEU A 42 -0.24 5.65 10.33
CA LEU A 42 0.43 5.13 11.51
C LEU A 42 1.82 5.76 11.72
N ARG A 43 2.59 5.92 10.64
CA ARG A 43 3.91 6.57 10.66
C ARG A 43 3.85 8.03 11.11
N GLN A 44 2.75 8.72 10.81
CA GLN A 44 2.49 10.08 11.27
C GLN A 44 1.91 10.14 12.70
N GLY A 45 1.76 9.00 13.38
CA GLY A 45 1.12 8.92 14.70
C GLY A 45 -0.38 9.25 14.66
N ARG A 46 -1.00 9.15 13.49
CA ARG A 46 -2.45 9.36 13.29
C ARG A 46 -3.19 8.03 13.39
N LYS A 47 -4.49 8.11 13.68
CA LYS A 47 -5.36 6.94 13.60
C LYS A 47 -5.71 6.70 12.12
N PRO A 48 -5.55 5.46 11.62
CA PRO A 48 -5.97 5.09 10.28
C PRO A 48 -7.50 5.09 10.14
#